data_AF-A0A2H0FUQ8-F1
#
_entry.id   AF-A0A2H0FUQ8-F1
#
_cell.length_a   1.000
_cell.length_b   1.000
_cell.length_c   1.000
_cell.angle_alpha   90.00
_cell.angle_beta   90.00
_cell.angle_gamma   90.00
#
_symmetry.space_group_name_H-M   'P 1'
#
loop_
_entity.id
_entity.type
_entity.pdbx_description
1 polymer ?
#
loop_
_entity_poly.entity_id
_entity_poly.type
_entity_poly.pdbx_seq_one_letter_code
_entity_poly.pdbx_strand_id
1 'polypeptide(L)'
;MKNFKHILSFSVIVVFIMLFIASASASGVYKPPMKNNSENQFSKIINKPFDEVWDRLISYSAGTFFGIENFEKESGLLTLSFGASNPEEYITGGYWKVDIKVLAQKRNFEGDYVKYLSTYNKGQLIGKMNIVVVKIDSAKTKVVVNARYIFSDDTTTWSFNSGSCAEVMVANPANGTPPTRTICPTYKAENAILDALE
;
A
#
# COMPACT_ATOMS: atom_id res chain seq x y z
N MET A 1 37.92 -60.07 -27.83
CA MET A 1 36.48 -59.81 -27.61
C MET A 1 36.34 -58.63 -26.67
N LYS A 2 35.82 -57.51 -27.16
CA LYS A 2 35.80 -56.18 -26.51
C LYS A 2 34.59 -56.02 -25.57
N ASN A 3 34.87 -55.58 -24.35
CA ASN A 3 34.17 -54.57 -23.55
C ASN A 3 32.63 -54.54 -23.57
N PHE A 4 32.01 -55.26 -22.64
CA PHE A 4 30.60 -55.12 -22.27
C PHE A 4 30.48 -54.73 -20.78
N LYS A 5 31.02 -53.57 -20.38
CA LYS A 5 30.93 -53.10 -18.97
C LYS A 5 30.66 -51.60 -18.76
N HIS A 6 30.43 -50.81 -19.81
CA HIS A 6 30.21 -49.36 -19.66
C HIS A 6 28.77 -48.86 -19.87
N ILE A 7 27.82 -49.73 -20.23
CA ILE A 7 26.46 -49.28 -20.57
C ILE A 7 25.54 -49.19 -19.33
N LEU A 8 25.82 -49.96 -18.26
CA LEU A 8 24.99 -49.92 -17.04
C LEU A 8 25.23 -48.70 -16.12
N SER A 9 26.28 -47.91 -16.32
CA SER A 9 26.63 -46.81 -15.41
C SER A 9 26.01 -45.45 -15.78
N PHE A 10 25.49 -45.28 -17.00
CA PHE A 10 24.95 -43.99 -17.46
C PHE A 10 23.43 -43.86 -17.22
N SER A 11 22.69 -44.98 -17.26
CA SER A 11 21.24 -44.99 -17.04
C SER A 11 20.83 -44.71 -15.59
N VAL A 12 21.68 -45.04 -14.61
CA VAL A 12 21.39 -44.79 -13.18
C VAL A 12 21.56 -43.30 -12.82
N ILE A 13 22.43 -42.57 -13.52
CA ILE A 13 22.68 -41.15 -13.26
C ILE A 13 21.55 -40.26 -13.82
N VAL A 14 20.96 -40.63 -14.96
CA VAL A 14 19.83 -39.89 -15.56
C VAL A 14 18.53 -40.06 -14.74
N VAL A 15 18.33 -41.21 -14.11
CA VAL A 15 17.16 -41.46 -13.26
C VAL A 15 17.25 -40.74 -11.90
N PHE A 16 18.45 -40.51 -11.36
CA PHE A 16 18.62 -39.78 -10.10
C PHE A 16 18.44 -38.25 -10.25
N ILE A 17 18.63 -37.70 -11.45
CA ILE A 17 18.43 -36.26 -11.74
C ILE A 17 16.94 -35.89 -11.93
N MET A 18 16.07 -36.84 -12.27
CA MET A 18 14.63 -36.59 -12.47
C MET A 18 13.79 -36.52 -11.18
N LEU A 19 14.34 -36.87 -10.01
CA LEU A 19 13.53 -37.17 -8.81
C LEU A 19 13.33 -36.02 -7.82
N PHE A 20 13.72 -34.78 -8.13
CA PHE A 20 13.48 -33.63 -7.26
C PHE A 20 12.93 -32.40 -7.98
N ILE A 21 11.96 -32.57 -8.88
CA ILE A 21 11.05 -31.47 -9.22
C ILE A 21 10.02 -31.36 -8.09
N ALA A 22 10.44 -30.78 -6.97
CA ALA A 22 9.49 -30.29 -5.98
C ALA A 22 8.70 -29.15 -6.65
N SER A 23 7.51 -29.45 -7.16
CA SER A 23 6.65 -28.47 -7.81
C SER A 23 6.26 -27.41 -6.78
N ALA A 24 6.84 -26.21 -6.92
CA ALA A 24 6.37 -25.03 -6.23
C ALA A 24 4.91 -24.79 -6.66
N SER A 25 4.00 -24.77 -5.69
CA SER A 25 2.59 -24.45 -5.95
C SER A 25 2.18 -23.27 -5.09
N ALA A 26 1.56 -22.28 -5.72
CA ALA A 26 0.93 -21.16 -5.05
C ALA A 26 -0.49 -21.03 -5.61
N SER A 27 -1.48 -21.19 -4.74
CA SER A 27 -2.89 -20.93 -5.05
C SER A 27 -3.37 -19.78 -4.19
N GLY A 28 -4.24 -18.93 -4.75
CA GLY A 28 -4.77 -17.81 -3.99
C GLY A 28 -6.13 -17.33 -4.48
N VAL A 29 -6.71 -16.45 -3.67
CA VAL A 29 -7.91 -15.69 -3.96
C VAL A 29 -7.58 -14.23 -3.75
N TYR A 30 -7.84 -13.42 -4.77
CA TYR A 30 -7.64 -11.98 -4.73
C TYR A 30 -8.94 -11.27 -5.09
N LYS A 31 -9.33 -10.30 -4.28
CA LYS A 31 -10.42 -9.37 -4.60
C LYS A 31 -9.87 -7.94 -4.45
N PRO A 32 -9.73 -7.18 -5.55
CA PRO A 32 -9.17 -5.84 -5.48
C PRO A 32 -10.05 -4.93 -4.60
N PRO A 33 -9.46 -3.88 -4.01
CA PRO A 33 -10.20 -2.90 -3.23
C PRO A 33 -11.20 -2.15 -4.13
N MET A 34 -12.30 -1.69 -3.53
CA MET A 34 -13.25 -0.82 -4.22
C MET A 34 -12.63 0.57 -4.42
N LYS A 35 -12.59 1.04 -5.67
CA LYS A 35 -12.19 2.42 -5.97
C LYS A 35 -13.28 3.35 -5.46
N ASN A 36 -13.04 4.03 -4.36
CA ASN A 36 -13.98 5.00 -3.81
C ASN A 36 -13.45 6.42 -4.04
N ASN A 37 -14.02 7.14 -5.01
CA ASN A 37 -13.53 8.47 -5.41
C ASN A 37 -14.41 9.60 -4.85
N SER A 38 -14.87 9.49 -3.60
CA SER A 38 -15.68 10.55 -3.00
C SER A 38 -14.78 11.70 -2.54
N GLU A 39 -14.94 12.89 -3.13
CA GLU A 39 -14.20 14.11 -2.74
C GLU A 39 -14.34 14.46 -1.25
N ASN A 40 -15.45 14.05 -0.62
CA ASN A 40 -15.71 14.28 0.80
C ASN A 40 -14.72 13.55 1.73
N GLN A 41 -13.91 12.61 1.21
CA GLN A 41 -12.90 11.89 1.98
C GLN A 41 -11.57 12.66 2.12
N PHE A 42 -11.39 13.75 1.36
CA PHE A 42 -10.15 14.53 1.36
C PHE A 42 -10.39 16.03 1.18
N SER A 43 -11.64 16.47 1.28
CA SER A 43 -12.03 17.89 1.24
C SER A 43 -13.25 18.12 2.13
N LYS A 44 -13.21 19.14 2.97
CA LYS A 44 -14.31 19.51 3.88
C LYS A 44 -14.46 21.01 4.01
N ILE A 45 -15.71 21.47 4.21
CA ILE A 45 -16.01 22.83 4.66
C ILE A 45 -16.22 22.79 6.17
N ILE A 46 -15.48 23.63 6.88
CA ILE A 46 -15.51 23.77 8.33
C ILE A 46 -16.15 25.11 8.67
N ASN A 47 -17.13 25.10 9.57
CA ASN A 47 -17.84 26.30 10.02
C ASN A 47 -17.05 27.06 11.10
N LYS A 48 -15.79 27.39 10.79
CA LYS A 48 -14.87 28.16 11.62
C LYS A 48 -14.09 29.18 10.78
N PRO A 49 -13.68 30.33 11.36
CA PRO A 49 -12.81 31.29 10.69
C PRO A 49 -11.46 30.66 10.30
N PHE A 50 -10.84 31.22 9.26
CA PHE A 50 -9.56 30.75 8.73
C PHE A 50 -8.47 30.61 9.80
N ASP A 51 -8.28 31.64 10.64
CA ASP A 51 -7.24 31.65 11.66
C ASP A 51 -7.42 30.54 12.69
N GLU A 52 -8.66 30.27 13.12
CA GLU A 52 -8.95 29.19 14.06
C GLU A 52 -8.63 27.82 13.45
N VAL A 53 -9.01 27.61 12.19
CA VAL A 53 -8.72 26.35 11.47
C VAL A 53 -7.22 26.18 11.25
N TRP A 54 -6.53 27.24 10.85
CA TRP A 54 -5.08 27.24 10.63
C TRP A 54 -4.31 26.90 11.91
N ASP A 55 -4.62 27.58 13.01
CA ASP A 55 -3.91 27.40 14.27
C ASP A 55 -4.16 25.99 14.84
N ARG A 56 -5.38 25.46 14.71
CA ARG A 56 -5.69 24.05 15.04
C ARG A 56 -4.92 23.07 14.17
N LEU A 57 -4.85 23.31 12.87
CA LEU A 57 -4.14 22.45 11.93
C LEU A 57 -2.64 22.35 12.27
N ILE A 58 -2.00 23.49 12.53
CA ILE A 58 -0.59 23.52 12.94
C ILE A 58 -0.41 22.79 14.28
N SER A 59 -1.27 23.07 15.27
CA SER A 59 -1.18 22.46 16.60
C SER A 59 -1.34 20.93 16.55
N TYR A 60 -2.32 20.44 15.79
CA TYR A 60 -2.54 19.01 15.61
C TYR A 60 -1.38 18.35 14.86
N SER A 61 -0.91 18.97 13.77
CA SER A 61 0.18 18.42 12.97
C SER A 61 1.47 18.31 13.78
N ALA A 62 1.79 19.32 14.59
CA ALA A 62 2.98 19.32 15.45
C ALA A 62 2.89 18.31 16.62
N GLY A 63 1.67 17.94 17.04
CA GLY A 63 1.43 17.01 18.14
C GLY A 63 1.28 15.54 17.74
N THR A 64 1.42 15.21 16.45
CA THR A 64 1.18 13.87 15.91
C THR A 64 2.45 13.30 15.25
N PHE A 65 2.34 12.12 14.63
CA PHE A 65 3.46 11.49 13.91
C PHE A 65 3.74 12.13 12.54
N PHE A 66 2.93 13.11 12.12
CA PHE A 66 3.15 13.82 10.86
C PHE A 66 4.38 14.73 10.97
N GLY A 67 5.31 14.57 10.03
CA GLY A 67 6.45 15.47 9.90
C GLY A 67 6.05 16.72 9.14
N ILE A 68 6.13 17.91 9.75
CA ILE A 68 5.92 19.17 9.04
C ILE A 68 7.14 19.42 8.12
N GLU A 69 6.91 19.48 6.80
CA GLU A 69 7.95 19.77 5.82
C GLU A 69 7.97 21.26 5.45
N ASN A 70 6.80 21.88 5.33
CA ASN A 70 6.66 23.29 4.96
C ASN A 70 5.31 23.84 5.45
N PHE A 71 5.25 25.12 5.80
CA PHE A 71 4.00 25.81 6.09
C PHE A 71 4.07 27.29 5.68
N GLU A 72 3.00 27.81 5.09
CA GLU A 72 2.88 29.20 4.66
C GLU A 72 1.45 29.67 4.89
N LYS A 73 1.23 30.45 5.96
CA LYS A 73 -0.12 30.88 6.38
C LYS A 73 -0.82 31.74 5.34
N GLU A 74 -0.09 32.65 4.68
CA GLU A 74 -0.65 33.56 3.68
C GLU A 74 -1.22 32.84 2.46
N SER A 75 -0.59 31.74 2.03
CA SER A 75 -1.10 30.90 0.94
C SER A 75 -2.05 29.79 1.41
N GLY A 76 -2.16 29.59 2.72
CA GLY A 76 -2.92 28.49 3.31
C GLY A 76 -2.32 27.12 3.05
N LEU A 77 -1.03 27.02 2.74
CA LEU A 77 -0.36 25.77 2.40
C LEU A 77 0.36 25.15 3.60
N LEU A 78 0.08 23.90 3.90
CA LEU A 78 0.85 23.06 4.82
C LEU A 78 1.23 21.76 4.11
N THR A 79 2.52 21.41 4.14
CA THR A 79 3.02 20.13 3.62
C THR A 79 3.47 19.26 4.78
N LEU A 80 2.93 18.05 4.84
CA LEU A 80 3.27 17.03 5.82
C LEU A 80 3.86 15.80 5.15
N SER A 81 4.68 15.05 5.87
CA SER A 81 5.06 13.68 5.50
C SER A 81 4.72 12.69 6.60
N PHE A 82 4.56 11.43 6.20
CA PHE A 82 4.36 10.32 7.13
C PHE A 82 4.93 9.02 6.60
N GLY A 83 5.25 8.13 7.53
CA GLY A 83 5.37 6.70 7.28
C GLY A 83 4.41 5.95 8.20
N ALA A 84 4.26 4.65 7.98
CA ALA A 84 3.40 3.82 8.82
C ALA A 84 4.09 2.49 9.15
N SER A 85 4.08 2.13 10.44
CA SER A 85 4.47 0.78 10.87
C SER A 85 3.44 -0.28 10.44
N ASN A 86 2.18 0.12 10.29
CA ASN A 86 1.08 -0.67 9.75
C ASN A 86 0.52 0.01 8.48
N PRO A 87 1.15 -0.16 7.31
CA PRO A 87 0.69 0.44 6.06
C PRO A 87 -0.77 0.14 5.71
N GLU A 88 -1.27 -1.05 6.08
CA GLU A 88 -2.63 -1.51 5.81
C GLU A 88 -3.72 -0.65 6.47
N GLU A 89 -3.36 0.17 7.46
CA GLU A 89 -4.28 1.12 8.08
C GLU A 89 -4.53 2.36 7.20
N TYR A 90 -3.60 2.68 6.29
CA TYR A 90 -3.62 3.89 5.47
C TYR A 90 -3.94 3.59 4.01
N ILE A 91 -3.53 2.42 3.53
CA ILE A 91 -3.74 1.95 2.18
C ILE A 91 -4.26 0.50 2.22
N THR A 92 -5.03 0.10 1.23
CA THR A 92 -5.55 -1.27 1.13
C THR A 92 -5.23 -1.84 -0.23
N GLY A 93 -4.82 -3.10 -0.24
CA GLY A 93 -4.69 -3.88 -1.47
C GLY A 93 -5.87 -4.81 -1.69
N GLY A 94 -6.94 -4.67 -0.91
CA GLY A 94 -8.10 -5.55 -0.95
C GLY A 94 -7.84 -6.92 -0.31
N TYR A 95 -8.80 -7.83 -0.47
CA TYR A 95 -8.74 -9.15 0.14
C TYR A 95 -7.73 -10.04 -0.58
N TRP A 96 -6.90 -10.69 0.21
CA TRP A 96 -5.88 -11.63 -0.24
C TRP A 96 -5.89 -12.87 0.64
N LYS A 97 -6.00 -14.03 0.00
CA LYS A 97 -5.77 -15.34 0.59
C LYS A 97 -4.78 -16.09 -0.26
N VAL A 98 -3.78 -16.70 0.35
CA VAL A 98 -2.79 -17.51 -0.38
C VAL A 98 -2.32 -18.70 0.44
N ASP A 99 -2.17 -19.81 -0.25
CA ASP A 99 -1.52 -21.03 0.24
C ASP A 99 -0.30 -21.29 -0.67
N ILE A 100 0.89 -21.07 -0.13
CA ILE A 100 2.17 -21.27 -0.83
C ILE A 100 2.85 -22.51 -0.25
N LYS A 101 3.20 -23.46 -1.13
CA LYS A 101 4.00 -24.64 -0.81
C LYS A 101 5.22 -24.65 -1.71
N VAL A 102 6.37 -24.33 -1.13
CA VAL A 102 7.68 -24.37 -1.81
C VAL A 102 8.63 -25.15 -0.92
N LEU A 103 9.05 -26.33 -1.39
CA LEU A 103 9.91 -27.25 -0.63
C LEU A 103 9.29 -27.55 0.76
N ALA A 104 10.04 -27.32 1.84
CA ALA A 104 9.59 -27.49 3.22
C ALA A 104 8.81 -26.28 3.78
N GLN A 105 8.75 -25.16 3.05
CA GLN A 105 8.06 -23.95 3.51
C GLN A 105 6.59 -24.00 3.10
N LYS A 106 5.73 -23.89 4.11
CA LYS A 106 4.29 -23.67 3.95
C LYS A 106 3.96 -22.29 4.46
N ARG A 107 3.32 -21.46 3.64
CA ARG A 107 2.81 -20.16 4.04
C ARG A 107 1.33 -20.10 3.71
N ASN A 108 0.53 -19.91 4.75
CA ASN A 108 -0.89 -19.64 4.62
C ASN A 108 -1.13 -18.22 5.14
N PHE A 109 -1.86 -17.43 4.39
CA PHE A 109 -2.24 -16.08 4.80
C PHE A 109 -3.65 -15.79 4.32
N GLU A 110 -4.39 -15.04 5.14
CA GLU A 110 -5.70 -14.49 4.82
C GLU A 110 -5.82 -13.10 5.46
N GLY A 111 -6.13 -12.08 4.67
CA GLY A 111 -6.20 -10.69 5.14
C GLY A 111 -6.08 -9.67 4.01
N ASP A 112 -5.64 -8.45 4.34
CA ASP A 112 -5.36 -7.41 3.34
C ASP A 112 -4.06 -7.71 2.58
N TYR A 113 -4.04 -7.46 1.27
CA TYR A 113 -2.85 -7.67 0.45
C TYR A 113 -1.66 -6.79 0.87
N VAL A 114 -1.89 -5.55 1.32
CA VAL A 114 -0.83 -4.69 1.88
C VAL A 114 -0.25 -5.31 3.13
N LYS A 115 -1.09 -5.87 4.02
CA LYS A 115 -0.60 -6.57 5.22
C LYS A 115 0.27 -7.76 4.86
N TYR A 116 -0.10 -8.53 3.83
CA TYR A 116 0.72 -9.60 3.30
C TYR A 116 2.10 -9.08 2.85
N LEU A 117 2.13 -8.01 2.05
CA LEU A 117 3.39 -7.43 1.55
C LEU A 117 4.26 -6.86 2.67
N SER A 118 3.68 -6.15 3.63
CA SER A 118 4.43 -5.64 4.79
C SER A 118 4.98 -6.75 5.67
N THR A 119 4.25 -7.85 5.82
CA THR A 119 4.68 -8.99 6.66
C THR A 119 5.76 -9.84 5.99
N TYR A 120 5.62 -10.10 4.68
CA TYR A 120 6.43 -11.12 4.00
C TYR A 120 7.37 -10.59 2.92
N ASN A 121 7.16 -9.36 2.43
CA ASN A 121 7.89 -8.76 1.31
C ASN A 121 8.47 -7.37 1.66
N LYS A 122 8.61 -7.07 2.96
CA LYS A 122 9.13 -5.78 3.48
C LYS A 122 8.41 -4.55 2.93
N GLY A 123 7.11 -4.66 2.69
CA GLY A 123 6.29 -3.55 2.23
C GLY A 123 6.34 -2.34 3.16
N GLN A 124 6.77 -1.18 2.64
CA GLN A 124 6.90 0.08 3.36
C GLN A 124 6.09 1.19 2.69
N LEU A 125 5.46 2.03 3.50
CA LEU A 125 4.69 3.18 3.05
C LEU A 125 5.42 4.50 3.37
N ILE A 126 5.52 5.35 2.36
CA ILE A 126 5.88 6.76 2.48
C ILE A 126 4.73 7.59 1.92
N GLY A 127 4.27 8.56 2.72
CA GLY A 127 3.22 9.49 2.37
C GLY A 127 3.68 10.93 2.44
N LYS A 128 3.18 11.76 1.53
CA LYS A 128 3.29 13.23 1.58
C LYS A 128 1.92 13.85 1.39
N MET A 129 1.53 14.78 2.25
CA MET A 129 0.24 15.48 2.15
C MET A 129 0.47 16.95 1.86
N ASN A 130 -0.24 17.46 0.86
CA ASN A 130 -0.40 18.88 0.63
C ASN A 130 -1.79 19.28 1.12
N ILE A 131 -1.82 20.11 2.15
CA ILE A 131 -3.03 20.61 2.78
C ILE A 131 -3.19 22.06 2.37
N VAL A 132 -4.37 22.38 1.82
CA VAL A 132 -4.72 23.74 1.40
C VAL A 132 -5.93 24.20 2.21
N VAL A 133 -5.77 25.31 2.90
CA VAL A 133 -6.79 25.97 3.71
C VAL A 133 -7.23 27.24 2.99
N VAL A 134 -8.51 27.37 2.68
CA VAL A 134 -9.07 28.48 1.92
C VAL A 134 -10.19 29.13 2.71
N LYS A 135 -10.05 30.43 2.99
CA LYS A 135 -11.15 31.23 3.56
C LYS A 135 -12.29 31.33 2.55
N ILE A 136 -13.49 30.89 2.93
CA ILE A 136 -14.71 31.09 2.13
C ILE A 136 -15.35 32.42 2.53
N ASP A 137 -15.59 32.61 3.82
CA ASP A 137 -16.15 33.83 4.41
C ASP A 137 -15.57 34.06 5.82
N SER A 138 -16.15 34.95 6.62
CA SER A 138 -15.67 35.23 7.98
C SER A 138 -15.86 34.08 8.97
N ALA A 139 -16.73 33.11 8.68
CA ALA A 139 -17.11 32.00 9.55
C ALA A 139 -16.92 30.62 8.91
N LYS A 140 -16.49 30.54 7.64
CA LYS A 140 -16.31 29.27 6.91
C LYS A 140 -14.96 29.17 6.23
N THR A 141 -14.38 27.98 6.31
CA THR A 141 -13.09 27.65 5.73
C THR A 141 -13.18 26.31 5.00
N LYS A 142 -12.66 26.23 3.78
CA LYS A 142 -12.48 24.96 3.06
C LYS A 142 -11.09 24.41 3.38
N VAL A 143 -11.01 23.12 3.67
CA VAL A 143 -9.75 22.41 3.81
C VAL A 143 -9.73 21.27 2.79
N VAL A 144 -8.63 21.16 2.05
CA VAL A 144 -8.37 20.06 1.10
C VAL A 144 -7.06 19.39 1.51
N VAL A 145 -7.07 18.07 1.67
CA VAL A 145 -5.93 17.27 2.12
C VAL A 145 -5.56 16.27 1.03
N ASN A 146 -4.61 16.63 0.15
CA ASN A 146 -4.20 15.75 -0.93
C ASN A 146 -2.93 14.98 -0.54
N ALA A 147 -3.07 13.68 -0.27
CA ALA A 147 -1.97 12.78 -0.01
C ALA A 147 -1.45 12.13 -1.29
N ARG A 148 -0.13 12.08 -1.46
CA ARG A 148 0.59 11.19 -2.38
C ARG A 148 1.15 10.03 -1.57
N TYR A 149 0.78 8.82 -1.99
CA TYR A 149 1.20 7.56 -1.42
C TYR A 149 2.25 6.91 -2.33
N ILE A 150 3.36 6.47 -1.73
CA ILE A 150 4.35 5.61 -2.36
C ILE A 150 4.51 4.40 -1.45
N PHE A 151 4.02 3.26 -1.92
CA PHE A 151 4.18 1.98 -1.25
C PHE A 151 5.09 1.08 -2.08
N SER A 152 6.10 0.50 -1.46
CA SER A 152 7.08 -0.33 -2.14
C SER A 152 7.33 -1.61 -1.35
N ASP A 153 7.38 -2.74 -2.05
CA ASP A 153 7.94 -3.99 -1.55
C ASP A 153 9.32 -4.25 -2.20
N ASP A 154 9.93 -5.41 -1.95
CA ASP A 154 11.24 -5.79 -2.52
C ASP A 154 11.31 -5.77 -4.06
N THR A 155 10.18 -5.72 -4.77
CA THR A 155 10.08 -5.93 -6.22
C THR A 155 9.28 -4.87 -6.96
N THR A 156 8.33 -4.23 -6.29
CA THR A 156 7.25 -3.47 -6.93
C THR A 156 6.94 -2.21 -6.14
N THR A 157 6.64 -1.13 -6.85
CA THR A 157 6.24 0.15 -6.28
C THR A 157 4.88 0.58 -6.82
N TRP A 158 3.99 0.98 -5.91
CA TRP A 158 2.71 1.61 -6.18
C TRP A 158 2.80 3.09 -5.81
N SER A 159 2.51 3.98 -6.77
CA SER A 159 2.42 5.43 -6.53
C SER A 159 1.04 5.92 -6.95
N PHE A 160 0.32 6.56 -6.04
CA PHE A 160 -1.03 7.08 -6.29
C PHE A 160 -1.33 8.26 -5.36
N ASN A 161 -2.40 9.00 -5.65
CA ASN A 161 -2.86 10.12 -4.83
C ASN A 161 -4.23 9.82 -4.20
N SER A 162 -4.64 10.60 -3.21
CA SER A 162 -6.03 10.66 -2.73
C SER A 162 -7.00 10.74 -3.93
N GLY A 163 -8.07 9.93 -3.89
CA GLY A 163 -9.03 9.85 -5.00
C GLY A 163 -8.62 8.96 -6.17
N SER A 164 -7.49 8.25 -6.07
CA SER A 164 -7.00 7.33 -7.10
C SER A 164 -6.37 6.08 -6.50
N CYS A 165 -6.21 5.06 -7.33
CA CYS A 165 -5.52 3.83 -6.98
C CYS A 165 -4.43 3.54 -8.00
N ALA A 166 -3.35 2.87 -7.57
CA ALA A 166 -2.35 2.34 -8.48
C ALA A 166 -2.64 0.87 -8.78
N GLU A 167 -2.45 0.46 -10.04
CA GLU A 167 -2.52 -0.94 -10.45
C GLU A 167 -1.23 -1.31 -11.18
N VAL A 168 -0.68 -2.47 -10.86
CA VAL A 168 0.57 -2.99 -11.43
C VAL A 168 0.39 -4.44 -11.87
N MET A 169 1.16 -4.86 -12.87
CA MET A 169 1.25 -6.27 -13.26
C MET A 169 2.24 -7.02 -12.35
N VAL A 170 1.89 -8.23 -11.97
CA VAL A 170 2.79 -9.15 -11.24
C VAL A 170 3.25 -10.27 -12.16
N ALA A 171 4.55 -10.56 -12.17
CA ALA A 171 5.13 -11.54 -13.10
C ALA A 171 4.69 -12.99 -12.82
N ASN A 172 4.50 -13.34 -11.55
CA ASN A 172 4.17 -14.70 -11.10
C ASN A 172 2.89 -14.69 -10.23
N PRO A 173 1.69 -14.48 -10.80
CA PRO A 173 0.46 -14.50 -10.04
C PRO A 173 0.20 -15.90 -9.46
N ALA A 174 -0.32 -15.96 -8.23
CA ALA A 174 -0.79 -17.21 -7.66
C ALA A 174 -1.94 -17.76 -8.51
N ASN A 175 -2.00 -19.09 -8.65
CA ASN A 175 -3.07 -19.75 -9.39
C ASN A 175 -4.45 -19.39 -8.81
N GLY A 176 -5.40 -19.04 -9.67
CA GLY A 176 -6.73 -18.54 -9.27
C GLY A 176 -6.82 -17.02 -9.08
N THR A 177 -5.76 -16.26 -9.38
CA THR A 177 -5.75 -14.80 -9.24
C THR A 177 -5.42 -14.09 -10.55
N PRO A 178 -5.93 -12.87 -10.80
CA PRO A 178 -5.54 -12.09 -11.98
C PRO A 178 -4.06 -11.69 -11.92
N PRO A 179 -3.44 -11.31 -13.05
CA PRO A 179 -2.04 -10.88 -13.10
C PRO A 179 -1.82 -9.43 -12.63
N THR A 180 -2.83 -8.78 -12.03
CA THR A 180 -2.75 -7.40 -11.56
C THR A 180 -2.96 -7.27 -10.06
N ARG A 181 -2.35 -6.24 -9.46
CA ARG A 181 -2.51 -5.88 -8.04
C ARG A 181 -2.77 -4.39 -7.91
N THR A 182 -3.81 -4.05 -7.17
CA THR A 182 -4.33 -2.69 -7.04
C THR A 182 -4.20 -2.25 -5.59
N ILE A 183 -3.68 -1.05 -5.35
CA ILE A 183 -3.61 -0.44 -4.02
C ILE A 183 -4.33 0.91 -4.07
N CYS A 184 -5.20 1.12 -3.08
CA CYS A 184 -6.01 2.33 -2.92
C CYS A 184 -5.80 2.96 -1.54
N PRO A 185 -6.05 4.26 -1.38
CA PRO A 185 -6.10 4.89 -0.06
C PRO A 185 -7.32 4.40 0.72
N THR A 186 -7.17 4.28 2.04
CA THR A 186 -8.28 4.12 2.98
C THR A 186 -8.86 5.46 3.45
N TYR A 187 -8.17 6.55 3.12
CA TYR A 187 -8.42 7.91 3.58
C TYR A 187 -8.13 8.17 5.06
N LYS A 188 -7.50 7.23 5.78
CA LYS A 188 -7.20 7.40 7.20
C LYS A 188 -6.29 8.61 7.49
N ALA A 189 -5.29 8.89 6.65
CA ALA A 189 -4.39 10.02 6.85
C ALA A 189 -5.11 11.36 6.65
N GLU A 190 -5.91 11.45 5.60
CA GLU A 190 -6.70 12.63 5.25
C GLU A 190 -7.76 12.91 6.32
N ASN A 191 -8.52 11.89 6.71
CA ASN A 191 -9.56 12.00 7.73
C ASN A 191 -8.96 12.33 9.10
N ALA A 192 -7.79 11.80 9.45
CA ALA A 192 -7.10 12.18 10.68
C ALA A 192 -6.81 13.69 10.76
N ILE A 193 -6.54 14.35 9.63
CA ILE A 193 -6.40 15.81 9.58
C ILE A 193 -7.78 16.47 9.64
N LEU A 194 -8.72 16.08 8.78
CA LEU A 194 -10.02 16.75 8.66
C LEU A 194 -10.84 16.68 9.96
N ASP A 195 -10.88 15.53 10.62
CA ASP A 195 -11.66 15.29 11.84
C ASP A 195 -11.10 16.10 13.03
N ALA A 196 -9.80 16.40 13.03
CA ALA A 196 -9.16 17.19 14.08
C ALA A 196 -9.49 18.69 14.04
N LEU A 197 -10.07 19.17 12.93
CA LEU A 197 -10.35 20.59 12.72
C LEU A 197 -11.79 20.99 13.05
N GLU A 198 -12.64 20.02 13.38
CA GLU A 198 -14.06 20.24 13.75
C GLU A 198 -14.26 20.90 15.12
#